data_AF-A0A924MM70-F1
#
_entry.id   AF-A0A924MM70-F1
#
_cell.length_a   1.000
_cell.length_b   1.000
_cell.length_c   1.000
_cell.angle_alpha   90.00
_cell.angle_beta   90.00
_cell.angle_gamma   90.00
#
_symmetry.space_group_name_H-M   'P 1'
#
loop_
_entity.id
_entity.type
_entity.pdbx_description
1 polymer ?
#
loop_
_entity_poly.entity_id
_entity_poly.type
_entity_poly.pdbx_seq_one_letter_code
_entity_poly.pdbx_strand_id
1 'polypeptide(L)'
;PLASNWEIQKALVYLQEVAAENGVDLLVFHGRGGTVARGAGLHPAQEVDMLPGGAARRGLRHTEQGEEIAIKYGTPESAEHHLQTVTAATIGANIPRAAPDTPAYRAAMEKMSTRSSEVYRQLVAEKPGFLEYYNQATPVGYVADLNAGSRASSRSNLAGGQLKLDQLRAIPWVAGWNQSRAMVPAWYGMGTSLREHVNIDADPTQPVAGEKLQQLQEMYRQWPFFRSLIDRTESELAKADLTIVKGYANLVKTEGIGDAVHADLQREFDRAKEMVLSIKQSGSLLENDPAAAASLARKAPMLDTANAMQISLIAAERNETDSDAKQALVKGVVGTMQAIQSGLGRFG
;
A
#
# COMPACT_ATOMS: atom_id res chain seq x y z
N PRO A 1 1.44 -7.21 0.45
CA PRO A 1 2.69 -6.39 0.34
C PRO A 1 3.99 -7.20 0.43
N LEU A 2 4.16 -8.03 1.47
CA LEU A 2 5.41 -8.73 1.77
C LEU A 2 5.84 -9.65 0.62
N ALA A 3 4.95 -10.55 0.21
CA ALA A 3 5.25 -11.53 -0.84
C ALA A 3 5.66 -10.87 -2.17
N SER A 4 4.87 -9.92 -2.65
CA SER A 4 5.13 -9.23 -3.91
C SER A 4 6.48 -8.50 -3.91
N ASN A 5 6.87 -7.81 -2.83
CA ASN A 5 8.16 -7.14 -2.78
C ASN A 5 9.32 -8.15 -2.70
N TRP A 6 9.13 -9.27 -1.99
CA TRP A 6 10.14 -10.33 -1.92
C TRP A 6 10.37 -11.03 -3.25
N GLU A 7 9.32 -11.36 -3.98
CA GLU A 7 9.44 -11.95 -5.32
C GLU A 7 10.11 -10.98 -6.31
N ILE A 8 9.80 -9.69 -6.23
CA ILE A 8 10.51 -8.67 -7.03
C ILE A 8 12.00 -8.63 -6.66
N GLN A 9 12.34 -8.66 -5.37
CA GLN A 9 13.72 -8.68 -4.91
C GLN A 9 14.49 -9.88 -5.47
N LYS A 10 13.92 -11.09 -5.35
CA LYS A 10 14.50 -12.32 -5.89
C LYS A 10 14.67 -12.25 -7.41
N ALA A 11 13.65 -11.78 -8.13
CA ALA A 11 13.70 -11.65 -9.58
C ALA A 11 14.80 -10.67 -10.04
N LEU A 12 14.96 -9.53 -9.35
CA LEU A 12 16.01 -8.57 -9.66
C LEU A 12 17.41 -9.17 -9.46
N VAL A 13 17.65 -9.85 -8.33
CA VAL A 13 18.93 -10.54 -8.07
C VAL A 13 19.23 -11.56 -9.17
N TYR A 14 18.25 -12.42 -9.49
CA TYR A 14 18.41 -13.44 -10.52
C TYR A 14 18.69 -12.84 -11.92
N LEU A 15 17.98 -11.78 -12.30
CA LEU A 15 18.22 -11.09 -13.57
C LEU A 15 19.62 -10.46 -13.64
N GLN A 16 20.12 -9.92 -12.52
CA GLN A 16 21.48 -9.38 -12.46
C GLN A 16 22.54 -10.48 -12.64
N GLU A 17 22.36 -11.65 -12.02
CA GLU A 17 23.24 -12.80 -12.16
C GLU A 17 23.30 -13.29 -13.62
N VAL A 18 22.13 -13.54 -14.23
CA VAL A 18 22.04 -13.97 -15.63
C VAL A 18 22.64 -12.93 -16.57
N ALA A 19 22.37 -11.65 -16.35
CA ALA A 19 22.93 -10.58 -17.18
C ALA A 19 24.47 -10.53 -17.08
N ALA A 20 25.01 -10.67 -15.86
CA ALA A 20 26.46 -10.69 -15.63
C ALA A 20 27.14 -11.90 -16.30
N GLU A 21 26.55 -13.10 -16.19
CA GLU A 21 27.06 -14.32 -16.83
C GLU A 21 27.12 -14.21 -18.35
N ASN A 22 26.20 -13.44 -18.95
CA ASN A 22 26.11 -13.27 -20.40
C ASN A 22 26.75 -11.98 -20.91
N GLY A 23 27.40 -11.19 -20.05
CA GLY A 23 28.00 -9.90 -20.43
C GLY A 23 26.97 -8.87 -20.92
N VAL A 24 25.72 -8.97 -20.47
CA VAL A 24 24.62 -8.07 -20.81
C VAL A 24 24.51 -6.96 -19.77
N ASP A 25 24.42 -5.73 -20.26
CA ASP A 25 24.17 -4.56 -19.43
C ASP A 25 22.69 -4.40 -19.10
N LEU A 26 22.30 -4.82 -17.90
CA LEU A 26 20.91 -4.76 -17.44
C LEU A 26 20.50 -3.34 -17.01
N LEU A 27 19.42 -2.82 -17.60
CA LEU A 27 18.68 -1.66 -17.10
C LEU A 27 17.22 -2.08 -16.86
N VAL A 28 16.79 -2.04 -15.61
CA VAL A 28 15.43 -2.42 -15.24
C VAL A 28 14.51 -1.19 -15.35
N PHE A 29 13.34 -1.39 -15.95
CA PHE A 29 12.27 -0.39 -15.94
C PHE A 29 11.27 -0.70 -14.82
N HIS A 30 11.23 0.17 -13.81
CA HIS A 30 10.29 0.07 -12.70
C HIS A 30 8.94 0.69 -13.08
N GLY A 31 7.96 -0.18 -13.34
CA GLY A 31 6.59 0.22 -13.70
C GLY A 31 5.77 0.78 -12.54
N ARG A 32 4.59 1.32 -12.85
CA ARG A 32 3.60 1.84 -11.89
C ARG A 32 3.34 0.85 -10.77
N GLY A 33 3.46 1.30 -9.52
CA GLY A 33 3.18 0.44 -8.39
C GLY A 33 4.17 -0.72 -8.23
N GLY A 34 5.43 -0.59 -8.68
CA GLY A 34 6.56 -1.40 -8.23
C GLY A 34 7.32 -0.74 -7.08
N THR A 35 8.31 -1.41 -6.47
CA THR A 35 9.12 -0.91 -5.33
C THR A 35 9.58 0.56 -5.44
N VAL A 36 9.79 1.05 -6.67
CA VAL A 36 10.21 2.44 -6.97
C VAL A 36 9.05 3.38 -7.36
N ALA A 37 7.91 2.87 -7.80
CA ALA A 37 6.78 3.68 -8.31
C ALA A 37 5.54 3.57 -7.42
N ARG A 38 5.75 3.21 -6.15
CA ARG A 38 4.71 3.01 -5.15
C ARG A 38 4.53 4.18 -4.21
N GLY A 39 5.25 5.29 -4.37
CA GLY A 39 4.88 6.57 -3.78
C GLY A 39 4.51 6.48 -2.30
N ALA A 40 5.08 5.55 -1.54
CA ALA A 40 4.66 5.21 -0.17
C ALA A 40 5.87 5.18 0.77
N GLY A 41 7.07 5.41 0.22
CA GLY A 41 8.19 5.88 1.01
C GLY A 41 7.94 7.32 1.43
N LEU A 42 8.26 7.61 2.69
CA LEU A 42 8.34 8.96 3.24
C LEU A 42 9.35 9.81 2.43
N HIS A 43 10.38 9.15 1.86
CA HIS A 43 11.40 9.77 1.01
C HIS A 43 11.57 9.06 -0.35
N PRO A 44 11.77 9.80 -1.47
CA PRO A 44 12.11 9.23 -2.78
C PRO A 44 13.33 8.29 -2.78
N ALA A 45 14.21 8.42 -1.78
CA ALA A 45 15.37 7.55 -1.62
C ALA A 45 15.01 6.12 -1.15
N GLN A 46 13.96 5.96 -0.33
CA GLN A 46 13.57 4.65 0.22
C GLN A 46 13.11 3.66 -0.86
N GLU A 47 12.57 4.19 -1.95
CA GLU A 47 12.18 3.47 -3.16
C GLU A 47 13.37 2.79 -3.85
N VAL A 48 14.50 3.49 -3.88
CA VAL A 48 15.77 2.99 -4.43
C VAL A 48 16.48 2.07 -3.42
N ASP A 49 16.36 2.32 -2.12
CA ASP A 49 16.91 1.45 -1.07
C ASP A 49 16.29 0.05 -1.03
N MET A 50 15.10 -0.14 -1.60
CA MET A 50 14.51 -1.48 -1.77
C MET A 50 15.22 -2.30 -2.84
N LEU A 51 16.00 -1.69 -3.73
CA LEU A 51 16.67 -2.42 -4.81
C LEU A 51 17.83 -3.26 -4.28
N PRO A 52 18.10 -4.44 -4.88
CA PRO A 52 19.31 -5.17 -4.56
C PRO A 52 20.57 -4.40 -4.97
N GLY A 53 21.69 -4.70 -4.31
CA GLY A 53 22.96 -4.04 -4.57
C GLY A 53 23.33 -4.09 -6.06
N GLY A 54 23.67 -2.94 -6.63
CA GLY A 54 24.05 -2.84 -8.04
C GLY A 54 22.90 -2.99 -9.05
N ALA A 55 21.63 -3.04 -8.62
CA ALA A 55 20.50 -3.08 -9.54
C ALA A 55 20.33 -1.78 -10.34
N ALA A 56 20.89 -0.69 -9.83
CA ALA A 56 20.90 0.61 -10.47
C ALA A 56 22.20 0.90 -11.26
N ARG A 57 23.02 -0.12 -11.58
CA ARG A 57 24.37 0.06 -12.19
C ARG A 57 24.34 0.85 -13.50
N ARG A 58 23.28 0.68 -14.29
CA ARG A 58 23.07 1.40 -15.55
C ARG A 58 22.17 2.63 -15.42
N GLY A 59 21.82 3.01 -14.20
CA GLY A 59 20.92 4.12 -13.88
C GLY A 59 19.55 3.66 -13.39
N LEU A 60 18.70 4.63 -13.08
CA LEU A 60 17.32 4.41 -12.66
C LEU A 60 16.37 4.76 -13.81
N ARG A 61 15.49 3.82 -14.15
CA ARG A 61 14.35 4.07 -15.04
C ARG A 61 13.07 3.68 -14.33
N HIS A 62 12.22 4.64 -14.00
CA HIS A 62 10.95 4.39 -13.33
C HIS A 62 9.80 5.20 -13.94
N THR A 63 8.58 4.80 -13.61
CA THR A 63 7.37 5.54 -13.97
C THR A 63 7.06 6.56 -12.88
N GLU A 64 7.02 7.84 -13.22
CA GLU A 64 6.44 8.87 -12.35
C GLU A 64 4.91 8.85 -12.45
N GLN A 65 4.22 8.84 -11.31
CA GLN A 65 2.76 8.84 -11.28
C GLN A 65 2.21 10.25 -11.53
N GLY A 66 1.12 10.36 -12.28
CA GLY A 66 0.53 11.64 -12.69
C GLY A 66 0.09 12.48 -11.48
N GLU A 67 -0.45 11.82 -10.46
CA GLU A 67 -0.83 12.39 -9.18
C GLU A 67 0.35 12.98 -8.38
N GLU A 68 1.59 12.59 -8.67
CA GLU A 68 2.78 13.06 -7.98
C GLU A 68 3.52 14.18 -8.72
N ILE A 69 3.21 14.39 -10.01
CA ILE A 69 3.94 15.37 -10.84
C ILE A 69 3.89 16.77 -10.24
N ALA A 70 2.72 17.23 -9.79
CA ALA A 70 2.59 18.56 -9.20
C ALA A 70 3.41 18.71 -7.90
N ILE A 71 3.58 17.65 -7.12
CA ILE A 71 4.34 17.67 -5.87
C ILE A 71 5.84 17.62 -6.17
N LYS A 72 6.26 16.73 -7.07
CA LYS A 72 7.67 16.48 -7.40
C LYS A 72 8.29 17.50 -8.35
N TYR A 73 7.49 18.10 -9.24
CA TYR A 73 7.95 18.95 -10.34
C TYR A 73 7.15 20.25 -10.50
N GLY A 74 6.23 20.55 -9.56
CA GLY A 74 5.36 21.73 -9.68
C GLY A 74 6.08 23.07 -9.58
N THR A 75 7.26 23.12 -8.95
CA THR A 75 8.13 24.31 -8.92
C THR A 75 9.57 23.91 -9.25
N PRO A 76 10.42 24.86 -9.69
CA PRO A 76 11.84 24.60 -9.90
C PRO A 76 12.53 24.02 -8.65
N GLU A 77 12.18 24.52 -7.46
CA GLU A 77 12.78 24.08 -6.19
C GLU A 77 12.36 22.64 -5.84
N SER A 78 11.09 22.28 -6.04
CA SER A 78 10.63 20.91 -5.78
C SER A 78 11.23 19.93 -6.78
N ALA A 79 11.32 20.33 -8.06
CA ALA A 79 11.97 19.56 -9.11
C ALA A 79 13.45 19.31 -8.81
N GLU A 80 14.20 20.36 -8.44
CA GLU A 80 15.61 20.24 -8.08
C GLU A 80 15.80 19.31 -6.88
N HIS A 81 15.04 19.52 -5.80
CA HIS A 81 15.13 18.69 -4.60
C HIS A 81 14.83 17.21 -4.89
N HIS A 82 13.79 16.93 -5.70
CA HIS A 82 13.43 15.57 -6.09
C HIS A 82 14.54 14.92 -6.93
N LEU A 83 15.03 15.61 -7.96
CA LEU A 83 16.11 15.11 -8.81
C LEU A 83 17.39 14.87 -8.02
N GLN A 84 17.77 15.76 -7.11
CA GLN A 84 18.90 15.59 -6.20
C GLN A 84 18.73 14.33 -5.35
N THR A 85 17.55 14.15 -4.74
CA THR A 85 17.26 13.00 -3.86
C THR A 85 17.33 11.68 -4.62
N VAL A 86 16.68 11.58 -5.78
CA VAL A 86 16.66 10.36 -6.60
C VAL A 86 18.06 10.05 -7.14
N THR A 87 18.81 11.08 -7.57
CA THR A 87 20.19 10.90 -8.05
C THR A 87 21.09 10.40 -6.93
N ALA A 88 21.04 11.02 -5.75
CA ALA A 88 21.82 10.60 -4.59
C ALA A 88 21.50 9.15 -4.17
N ALA A 89 20.22 8.79 -4.15
CA ALA A 89 19.78 7.43 -3.84
C ALA A 89 20.26 6.41 -4.89
N THR A 90 20.18 6.76 -6.17
CA THR A 90 20.65 5.91 -7.29
C THR A 90 22.16 5.67 -7.19
N ILE A 91 22.94 6.71 -6.87
CA ILE A 91 24.38 6.57 -6.61
C ILE A 91 24.59 5.66 -5.39
N GLY A 92 23.85 5.92 -4.29
CA GLY A 92 23.94 5.16 -3.05
C GLY A 92 23.64 3.66 -3.19
N ALA A 93 22.68 3.27 -4.05
CA ALA A 93 22.35 1.88 -4.33
C ALA A 93 23.42 1.14 -5.17
N ASN A 94 24.31 1.88 -5.83
CA ASN A 94 25.44 1.33 -6.57
C ASN A 94 26.70 1.17 -5.73
N ILE A 95 26.77 1.82 -4.57
CA ILE A 95 27.86 1.61 -3.63
C ILE A 95 27.70 0.20 -3.05
N PRO A 96 28.70 -0.69 -3.19
CA PRO A 96 28.66 -2.00 -2.57
C PRO A 96 28.45 -1.86 -1.06
N ARG A 97 27.27 -2.23 -0.57
CA ARG A 97 27.00 -2.29 0.87
C ARG A 97 27.34 -3.69 1.36
N ALA A 98 28.00 -3.77 2.51
CA ALA A 98 28.08 -5.00 3.30
C ALA A 98 26.73 -5.34 3.95
N ALA A 99 25.61 -5.16 3.21
CA ALA A 99 24.29 -5.48 3.71
C ALA A 99 24.19 -7.01 3.80
N PRO A 100 23.87 -7.57 4.97
CA PRO A 100 23.88 -9.01 5.17
C PRO A 100 22.66 -9.64 4.50
N ASP A 101 22.69 -9.85 3.18
CA ASP A 101 21.73 -10.71 2.49
C ASP A 101 22.10 -12.19 2.73
N THR A 102 21.95 -12.60 4.00
CA THR A 102 22.37 -13.91 4.49
C THR A 102 21.35 -14.99 4.15
N PRO A 103 21.77 -16.27 4.03
CA PRO A 103 20.85 -17.39 3.87
C PRO A 103 19.74 -17.41 4.94
N ALA A 104 20.05 -17.00 6.17
CA ALA A 104 19.08 -16.92 7.27
C ALA A 104 18.00 -15.86 7.02
N TYR A 105 18.36 -14.68 6.50
CA TYR A 105 17.40 -13.62 6.18
C TYR A 105 16.51 -14.02 4.99
N ARG A 106 17.10 -14.61 3.94
CA ARG A 106 16.34 -15.13 2.80
C ARG A 106 15.36 -16.21 3.23
N ALA A 107 15.77 -17.13 4.10
CA ALA A 107 14.90 -18.19 4.62
C ALA A 107 13.76 -17.64 5.48
N ALA A 108 13.99 -16.60 6.27
CA ALA A 108 12.93 -15.91 7.01
C ALA A 108 11.93 -15.25 6.05
N MET A 109 12.42 -14.49 5.07
CA MET A 109 11.59 -13.84 4.05
C MET A 109 10.79 -14.83 3.22
N GLU A 110 11.35 -15.98 2.84
CA GLU A 110 10.64 -16.98 2.04
C GLU A 110 9.44 -17.56 2.80
N LYS A 111 9.63 -17.89 4.09
CA LYS A 111 8.54 -18.38 4.96
C LYS A 111 7.45 -17.33 5.13
N MET A 112 7.83 -16.10 5.46
CA MET A 112 6.88 -15.00 5.64
C MET A 112 6.17 -14.64 4.33
N SER A 113 6.87 -14.67 3.20
CA SER A 113 6.33 -14.42 1.85
C SER A 113 5.23 -15.41 1.50
N THR A 114 5.53 -16.70 1.63
CA THR A 114 4.57 -17.78 1.38
C THR A 114 3.32 -17.59 2.22
N ARG A 115 3.50 -17.41 3.53
CA ARG A 115 2.38 -17.25 4.46
C ARG A 115 1.58 -15.98 4.22
N SER A 116 2.24 -14.85 3.98
CA SER A 116 1.58 -13.58 3.68
C SER A 116 0.72 -13.66 2.43
N SER A 117 1.19 -14.39 1.40
CA SER A 117 0.41 -14.62 0.18
C SER A 117 -0.83 -15.49 0.43
N GLU A 118 -0.73 -16.51 1.28
CA GLU A 118 -1.87 -17.36 1.65
C GLU A 118 -2.94 -16.56 2.38
N VAL A 119 -2.56 -15.82 3.44
CA VAL A 119 -3.49 -15.00 4.23
C VAL A 119 -4.18 -13.96 3.35
N TYR A 120 -3.44 -13.35 2.42
CA TYR A 120 -4.03 -12.42 1.46
C TYR A 120 -5.06 -13.09 0.56
N ARG A 121 -4.76 -14.28 0.02
CA ARG A 121 -5.70 -15.06 -0.82
C ARG A 121 -6.93 -15.52 -0.06
N GLN A 122 -6.78 -15.88 1.21
CA GLN A 122 -7.91 -16.22 2.08
C GLN A 122 -8.93 -15.08 2.15
N LEU A 123 -8.47 -13.84 2.24
CA LEU A 123 -9.35 -12.67 2.17
C LEU A 123 -9.92 -12.47 0.76
N VAL A 124 -9.06 -12.36 -0.26
CA VAL A 124 -9.51 -11.81 -1.56
C VAL A 124 -10.17 -12.84 -2.48
N ALA A 125 -9.84 -14.12 -2.32
CA ALA A 125 -10.29 -15.20 -3.21
C ALA A 125 -11.21 -16.20 -2.50
N GLU A 126 -11.00 -16.46 -1.21
CA GLU A 126 -11.70 -17.54 -0.49
C GLU A 126 -12.83 -17.03 0.41
N LYS A 127 -12.72 -15.80 0.95
CA LYS A 127 -13.71 -15.23 1.86
C LYS A 127 -15.06 -15.05 1.15
N PRO A 128 -16.12 -15.73 1.62
CA PRO A 128 -17.46 -15.56 1.04
C PRO A 128 -17.92 -14.11 1.14
N GLY A 129 -18.48 -13.57 0.06
CA GLY A 129 -19.00 -12.21 0.03
C GLY A 129 -17.95 -11.10 -0.14
N PHE A 130 -16.66 -11.44 -0.23
CA PHE A 130 -15.60 -10.42 -0.33
C PHE A 130 -15.74 -9.51 -1.55
N LEU A 131 -16.07 -10.06 -2.71
CA LEU A 131 -16.22 -9.25 -3.93
C LEU A 131 -17.40 -8.29 -3.81
N GLU A 132 -18.48 -8.73 -3.17
CA GLU A 132 -19.63 -7.89 -2.87
C GLU A 132 -19.25 -6.78 -1.90
N TYR A 133 -18.56 -7.12 -0.80
CA TYR A 133 -18.00 -6.16 0.13
C TYR A 133 -17.15 -5.12 -0.61
N TYR A 134 -16.19 -5.55 -1.43
CA TYR A 134 -15.29 -4.63 -2.12
C TYR A 134 -16.04 -3.65 -3.03
N ASN A 135 -17.00 -4.14 -3.83
CA ASN A 135 -17.78 -3.28 -4.72
C ASN A 135 -18.72 -2.32 -3.96
N GLN A 136 -19.25 -2.72 -2.80
CA GLN A 136 -20.25 -1.93 -2.08
C GLN A 136 -19.66 -1.04 -0.98
N ALA A 137 -18.63 -1.50 -0.29
CA ALA A 137 -17.95 -0.78 0.79
C ALA A 137 -16.82 0.11 0.27
N THR A 138 -16.33 -0.05 -0.96
CA THR A 138 -15.34 0.89 -1.51
C THR A 138 -15.97 1.74 -2.61
N PRO A 139 -15.47 2.97 -2.85
CA PRO A 139 -15.95 3.81 -3.94
C PRO A 139 -15.36 3.42 -5.30
N VAL A 140 -14.97 2.14 -5.48
CA VAL A 140 -14.34 1.66 -6.71
C VAL A 140 -15.20 1.90 -7.96
N GLY A 141 -16.53 1.84 -7.82
CA GLY A 141 -17.48 2.11 -8.90
C GLY A 141 -17.38 3.52 -9.48
N TYR A 142 -16.86 4.48 -8.71
CA TYR A 142 -16.75 5.89 -9.10
C TYR A 142 -15.36 6.25 -9.66
N VAL A 143 -14.41 5.31 -9.65
CA VAL A 143 -13.03 5.55 -10.14
C VAL A 143 -13.00 5.88 -11.63
N ALA A 144 -13.93 5.36 -12.43
CA ALA A 144 -14.03 5.71 -13.84
C ALA A 144 -14.41 7.18 -14.04
N ASP A 145 -15.34 7.70 -13.23
CA ASP A 145 -15.80 9.09 -13.28
C ASP A 145 -14.72 10.06 -12.81
N LEU A 146 -13.93 9.67 -11.81
CA LEU A 146 -12.76 10.41 -11.36
C LEU A 146 -11.72 10.61 -12.49
N ASN A 147 -11.56 9.61 -13.37
CA ASN A 147 -10.55 9.60 -14.44
C ASN A 147 -11.07 10.15 -15.79
N ALA A 148 -12.33 10.55 -15.88
CA ALA A 148 -13.00 10.95 -17.13
C ALA A 148 -12.36 12.16 -17.83
N GLY A 149 -11.42 12.87 -17.19
CA GLY A 149 -10.61 13.91 -17.81
C GLY A 149 -9.50 13.41 -18.76
N SER A 150 -9.20 12.10 -18.84
CA SER A 150 -8.01 11.60 -19.58
C SER A 150 -8.26 10.54 -20.66
N ARG A 151 -9.35 9.78 -20.60
CA ARG A 151 -9.72 8.77 -21.63
C ARG A 151 -11.23 8.59 -21.67
N ALA A 152 -11.81 8.47 -22.86
CA ALA A 152 -13.22 8.15 -23.04
C ALA A 152 -13.54 6.81 -22.35
N SER A 153 -14.25 6.86 -21.22
CA SER A 153 -14.71 5.70 -20.48
C SER A 153 -16.05 5.24 -21.03
N SER A 154 -16.02 4.23 -21.91
CA SER A 154 -17.24 3.48 -22.18
C SER A 154 -17.65 2.77 -20.89
N ARG A 155 -18.89 3.03 -20.44
CA ARG A 155 -19.63 2.25 -19.41
C ARG A 155 -19.84 0.77 -19.82
N SER A 156 -19.14 0.28 -20.84
CA SER A 156 -19.45 -0.97 -21.56
C SER A 156 -18.92 -2.24 -20.91
N ASN A 157 -18.11 -2.16 -19.84
CA ASN A 157 -17.57 -3.35 -19.17
C ASN A 157 -18.26 -3.66 -17.83
N LEU A 158 -19.34 -2.95 -17.48
CA LEU A 158 -20.14 -3.22 -16.29
C LEU A 158 -21.48 -3.86 -16.70
N ALA A 159 -21.46 -5.14 -17.08
CA ALA A 159 -22.69 -5.92 -17.08
C ALA A 159 -23.15 -6.09 -15.62
N GLY A 160 -24.11 -5.26 -15.17
CA GLY A 160 -24.69 -5.34 -13.82
C GLY A 160 -23.96 -4.55 -12.71
N GLY A 161 -23.00 -3.68 -13.05
CA GLY A 161 -22.41 -2.74 -12.06
C GLY A 161 -21.45 -3.34 -11.02
N GLN A 162 -21.04 -4.60 -11.17
CA GLN A 162 -20.10 -5.26 -10.25
C GLN A 162 -18.79 -5.61 -10.97
N LEU A 163 -17.65 -5.19 -10.42
CA LEU A 163 -16.33 -5.61 -10.89
C LEU A 163 -16.09 -7.06 -10.49
N LYS A 164 -15.65 -7.89 -11.43
CA LYS A 164 -15.12 -9.23 -11.16
C LYS A 164 -13.63 -9.16 -10.82
N LEU A 165 -13.17 -10.04 -9.92
CA LEU A 165 -11.79 -10.04 -9.42
C LEU A 165 -10.74 -10.22 -10.54
N ASP A 166 -11.05 -11.02 -11.55
CA ASP A 166 -10.22 -11.29 -12.74
C ASP A 166 -10.20 -10.14 -13.76
N GLN A 167 -11.18 -9.24 -13.69
CA GLN A 167 -11.30 -8.04 -14.54
C GLN A 167 -10.78 -6.78 -13.85
N LEU A 168 -10.42 -6.88 -12.56
CA LEU A 168 -10.02 -5.75 -11.74
C LEU A 168 -8.56 -5.37 -12.03
N ARG A 169 -8.38 -4.21 -12.67
CA ARG A 169 -7.05 -3.65 -12.92
C ARG A 169 -6.45 -3.14 -11.60
N ALA A 170 -5.12 -3.11 -11.51
CA ALA A 170 -4.39 -2.66 -10.33
C ALA A 170 -4.78 -1.25 -9.85
N ILE A 171 -5.17 -0.35 -10.77
CA ILE A 171 -5.50 1.04 -10.45
C ILE A 171 -6.84 1.14 -9.70
N PRO A 172 -7.98 0.66 -10.22
CA PRO A 172 -9.21 0.58 -9.43
C PRO A 172 -9.02 -0.16 -8.11
N TRP A 173 -8.23 -1.25 -8.12
CA TRP A 173 -7.96 -2.03 -6.91
C TRP A 173 -7.45 -1.17 -5.76
N VAL A 174 -6.31 -0.51 -5.99
CA VAL A 174 -5.64 0.33 -4.99
C VAL A 174 -6.49 1.57 -4.68
N ALA A 175 -7.08 2.20 -5.70
CA ALA A 175 -7.90 3.39 -5.52
C ALA A 175 -9.10 3.14 -4.58
N GLY A 176 -9.82 2.02 -4.74
CA GLY A 176 -10.95 1.68 -3.86
C GLY A 176 -10.53 1.59 -2.39
N TRP A 177 -9.43 0.90 -2.10
CA TRP A 177 -8.94 0.73 -0.72
C TRP A 177 -8.37 2.00 -0.10
N ASN A 178 -7.75 2.86 -0.91
CA ASN A 178 -7.18 4.11 -0.41
C ASN A 178 -8.29 5.11 -0.08
N GLN A 179 -9.29 5.20 -0.96
CA GLN A 179 -10.44 6.06 -0.75
C GLN A 179 -11.25 5.64 0.49
N SER A 180 -11.39 4.33 0.74
CA SER A 180 -12.06 3.83 1.95
C SER A 180 -11.20 3.81 3.22
N ARG A 181 -9.97 4.37 3.17
CA ARG A 181 -9.02 4.42 4.29
C ARG A 181 -8.62 3.04 4.84
N ALA A 182 -8.77 1.98 4.05
CA ALA A 182 -8.37 0.64 4.48
C ALA A 182 -6.91 0.33 4.14
N MET A 183 -6.39 0.83 3.02
CA MET A 183 -5.00 0.59 2.57
C MET A 183 -4.58 -0.89 2.48
N VAL A 184 -5.55 -1.82 2.32
CA VAL A 184 -5.35 -3.29 2.37
C VAL A 184 -4.15 -3.80 1.57
N PRO A 185 -3.88 -3.34 0.33
CA PRO A 185 -2.74 -3.83 -0.46
C PRO A 185 -1.37 -3.59 0.19
N ALA A 186 -1.27 -2.62 1.09
CA ALA A 186 -0.02 -2.18 1.70
C ALA A 186 0.37 -2.95 2.97
N TRP A 187 -0.57 -3.57 3.68
CA TRP A 187 -0.28 -4.24 4.97
C TRP A 187 -0.93 -5.61 5.15
N TYR A 188 -2.04 -5.92 4.45
CA TYR A 188 -2.80 -7.14 4.72
C TYR A 188 -1.99 -8.42 4.42
N GLY A 189 -2.03 -9.37 5.35
CA GLY A 189 -1.25 -10.61 5.34
C GLY A 189 0.14 -10.46 5.95
N MET A 190 0.64 -9.24 6.19
CA MET A 190 1.94 -9.05 6.83
C MET A 190 1.87 -9.33 8.32
N GLY A 191 0.84 -8.86 9.02
CA GLY A 191 0.67 -9.01 10.46
C GLY A 191 0.65 -10.48 10.88
N THR A 192 -0.23 -11.27 10.27
CA THR A 192 -0.29 -12.72 10.54
C THR A 192 1.03 -13.42 10.20
N SER A 193 1.62 -13.14 9.03
CA SER A 193 2.88 -13.80 8.63
C SER A 193 4.06 -13.50 9.55
N LEU A 194 4.19 -12.27 10.02
CA LEU A 194 5.22 -11.86 10.96
C LEU A 194 4.97 -12.50 12.32
N ARG A 195 3.73 -12.43 12.82
CA ARG A 195 3.33 -12.92 14.13
C ARG A 195 3.53 -14.43 14.28
N GLU A 196 3.14 -15.19 13.25
CA GLU A 196 3.37 -16.64 13.19
C GLU A 196 4.87 -16.94 13.03
N HIS A 197 5.63 -16.16 12.25
CA HIS A 197 7.06 -16.37 12.10
C HIS A 197 7.78 -16.30 13.45
N VAL A 198 7.47 -15.30 14.27
CA VAL A 198 8.06 -15.14 15.61
C VAL A 198 7.41 -16.04 16.68
N ASN A 199 6.47 -16.92 16.29
CA ASN A 199 5.80 -17.90 17.15
C ASN A 199 5.02 -17.29 18.34
N ILE A 200 4.30 -16.17 18.19
CA ILE A 200 3.52 -15.54 19.29
C ILE A 200 2.25 -16.33 19.67
N ASP A 201 2.02 -17.52 19.12
CA ASP A 201 0.84 -18.33 19.46
C ASP A 201 0.84 -18.91 20.89
N ALA A 202 1.84 -18.59 21.72
CA ALA A 202 1.90 -19.03 23.11
C ALA A 202 1.07 -18.17 24.08
N ASP A 203 0.94 -16.85 23.89
CA ASP A 203 0.17 -15.97 24.78
C ASP A 203 0.09 -14.53 24.21
N PRO A 204 -1.11 -13.97 23.90
CA PRO A 204 -1.26 -12.59 23.45
C PRO A 204 -0.98 -11.53 24.54
N THR A 205 -0.71 -11.93 25.78
CA THR A 205 -0.36 -11.02 26.90
C THR A 205 1.15 -10.93 27.17
N GLN A 206 1.96 -11.74 26.49
CA GLN A 206 3.42 -11.71 26.64
C GLN A 206 4.07 -10.86 25.55
N PRO A 207 5.14 -10.10 25.88
CA PRO A 207 5.93 -9.41 24.87
C PRO A 207 6.38 -10.41 23.82
N VAL A 208 6.37 -9.97 22.55
CA VAL A 208 7.03 -10.70 21.47
C VAL A 208 8.51 -10.83 21.84
N ALA A 209 8.91 -11.98 22.36
CA ALA A 209 10.26 -12.18 22.89
C ALA A 209 10.81 -13.48 22.34
N GLY A 210 11.96 -13.40 21.70
CA GLY A 210 12.66 -14.57 21.17
C GLY A 210 13.68 -14.21 20.10
N GLU A 211 14.57 -15.15 19.81
CA GLU A 211 15.66 -15.01 18.83
C GLU A 211 15.15 -14.57 17.45
N LYS A 212 13.94 -15.01 17.06
CA LYS A 212 13.34 -14.61 15.79
C LYS A 212 12.92 -13.15 15.73
N LEU A 213 12.37 -12.58 16.81
CA LEU A 213 12.10 -11.13 16.81
C LEU A 213 13.41 -10.35 16.75
N GLN A 214 14.41 -10.77 17.51
CA GLN A 214 15.74 -10.13 17.46
C GLN A 214 16.33 -10.21 16.04
N GLN A 215 16.13 -11.32 15.34
CA GLN A 215 16.50 -11.44 13.92
C GLN A 215 15.76 -10.41 13.06
N LEU A 216 14.44 -10.24 13.20
CA LEU A 216 13.69 -9.24 12.43
C LEU A 216 14.11 -7.80 12.76
N GLN A 217 14.38 -7.50 14.03
CA GLN A 217 14.92 -6.21 14.46
C GLN A 217 16.31 -5.96 13.85
N GLU A 218 17.16 -6.98 13.79
CA GLU A 218 18.46 -6.89 13.14
C GLU A 218 18.33 -6.71 11.62
N MET A 219 17.42 -7.44 10.97
CA MET A 219 17.10 -7.23 9.56
C MET A 219 16.66 -5.79 9.30
N TYR A 220 15.82 -5.20 10.17
CA TYR A 220 15.40 -3.81 10.05
C TYR A 220 16.58 -2.82 10.21
N ARG A 221 17.50 -3.09 11.14
CA ARG A 221 18.70 -2.26 11.34
C ARG A 221 19.73 -2.40 10.22
N GLN A 222 19.96 -3.59 9.68
CA GLN A 222 21.09 -3.87 8.79
C GLN A 222 20.71 -4.00 7.32
N TRP A 223 19.46 -4.37 7.00
CA TRP A 223 19.06 -4.74 5.65
C TRP A 223 18.12 -3.68 5.04
N PRO A 224 18.60 -2.82 4.11
CA PRO A 224 17.82 -1.73 3.54
C PRO A 224 16.48 -2.17 2.94
N PHE A 225 16.46 -3.30 2.23
CA PHE A 225 15.23 -3.88 1.68
C PHE A 225 14.16 -4.12 2.76
N PHE A 226 14.52 -4.78 3.85
CA PHE A 226 13.58 -5.10 4.93
C PHE A 226 13.17 -3.84 5.69
N ARG A 227 14.12 -2.93 5.95
CA ARG A 227 13.83 -1.63 6.55
C ARG A 227 12.79 -0.85 5.77
N SER A 228 13.02 -0.65 4.47
CA SER A 228 12.09 0.07 3.60
C SER A 228 10.73 -0.63 3.52
N LEU A 229 10.69 -1.97 3.54
CA LEU A 229 9.44 -2.72 3.54
C LEU A 229 8.60 -2.44 4.80
N ILE A 230 9.24 -2.42 5.96
CA ILE A 230 8.58 -2.13 7.25
C ILE A 230 8.18 -0.65 7.33
N ASP A 231 9.06 0.28 6.97
CA ASP A 231 8.76 1.74 6.98
C ASP A 231 7.57 2.08 6.08
N ARG A 232 7.53 1.49 4.89
CA ARG A 232 6.39 1.67 3.98
C ARG A 232 5.11 1.11 4.57
N THR A 233 5.17 -0.06 5.19
CA THR A 233 3.99 -0.67 5.84
C THR A 233 3.50 0.20 6.98
N GLU A 234 4.40 0.74 7.80
CA GLU A 234 4.09 1.67 8.88
C GLU A 234 3.38 2.93 8.36
N SER A 235 3.89 3.54 7.29
CA SER A 235 3.30 4.74 6.69
C SER A 235 1.85 4.50 6.26
N GLU A 236 1.57 3.36 5.65
CA GLU A 236 0.23 3.01 5.19
C GLU A 236 -0.71 2.59 6.33
N LEU A 237 -0.18 1.91 7.36
CA LEU A 237 -0.93 1.65 8.59
C LEU A 237 -1.30 2.95 9.31
N ALA A 238 -0.42 3.96 9.31
CA ALA A 238 -0.71 5.25 9.94
C ALA A 238 -1.82 6.01 9.20
N LYS A 239 -1.91 5.88 7.87
CA LYS A 239 -2.98 6.50 7.06
C LYS A 239 -4.33 5.77 7.16
N ALA A 240 -4.32 4.48 7.49
CA ALA A 240 -5.53 3.68 7.58
C ALA A 240 -6.37 4.05 8.81
N ASP A 241 -7.70 3.97 8.68
CA ASP A 241 -8.64 4.27 9.76
C ASP A 241 -9.79 3.26 9.78
N LEU A 242 -9.75 2.33 10.72
CA LEU A 242 -10.71 1.22 10.78
C LEU A 242 -12.10 1.66 11.27
N THR A 243 -12.22 2.85 11.86
CA THR A 243 -13.51 3.48 12.18
C THR A 243 -14.18 3.96 10.90
N ILE A 244 -13.44 4.63 10.03
CA ILE A 244 -13.92 5.03 8.71
C ILE A 244 -14.25 3.79 7.87
N VAL A 245 -13.38 2.77 7.85
CA VAL A 245 -13.65 1.49 7.16
C VAL A 245 -14.95 0.85 7.64
N LYS A 246 -15.28 0.95 8.94
CA LYS A 246 -16.58 0.47 9.46
C LYS A 246 -17.76 1.24 8.86
N GLY A 247 -17.65 2.58 8.75
CA GLY A 247 -18.68 3.40 8.11
C GLY A 247 -18.95 2.98 6.66
N TYR A 248 -17.90 2.68 5.91
CA TYR A 248 -18.01 2.12 4.56
C TYR A 248 -18.58 0.69 4.54
N ALA A 249 -18.17 -0.17 5.48
CA ALA A 249 -18.68 -1.53 5.60
C ALA A 249 -20.19 -1.58 5.83
N ASN A 250 -20.76 -0.57 6.50
CA ASN A 250 -22.20 -0.44 6.72
C ASN A 250 -22.99 -0.11 5.42
N LEU A 251 -22.31 0.21 4.32
CA LEU A 251 -22.95 0.42 3.01
C LEU A 251 -23.27 -0.90 2.28
N VAL A 252 -22.78 -2.03 2.80
CA VAL A 252 -23.03 -3.36 2.22
C VAL A 252 -24.45 -3.79 2.55
N LYS A 253 -25.23 -4.12 1.51
CA LYS A 253 -26.66 -4.45 1.63
C LYS A 253 -26.91 -5.82 2.27
N THR A 254 -26.08 -6.79 1.93
CA THR A 254 -26.24 -8.16 2.44
C THR A 254 -25.77 -8.21 3.90
N GLU A 255 -26.69 -8.60 4.77
CA GLU A 255 -26.48 -8.66 6.22
C GLU A 255 -25.26 -9.53 6.57
N GLY A 256 -24.45 -9.06 7.53
CA GLY A 256 -23.29 -9.77 8.03
C GLY A 256 -22.02 -9.72 7.16
N ILE A 257 -22.11 -9.49 5.84
CA ILE A 257 -20.92 -9.42 4.97
C ILE A 257 -20.01 -8.26 5.37
N GLY A 258 -20.58 -7.06 5.53
CA GLY A 258 -19.87 -5.85 5.96
C GLY A 258 -19.06 -6.08 7.24
N ASP A 259 -19.73 -6.63 8.25
CA ASP A 259 -19.17 -6.87 9.59
C ASP A 259 -18.12 -7.97 9.59
N ALA A 260 -18.36 -9.06 8.86
CA ALA A 260 -17.43 -10.18 8.79
C ALA A 260 -16.09 -9.77 8.17
N VAL A 261 -16.13 -9.01 7.06
CA VAL A 261 -14.91 -8.53 6.40
C VAL A 261 -14.23 -7.44 7.23
N HIS A 262 -14.99 -6.49 7.80
CA HIS A 262 -14.43 -5.47 8.70
C HIS A 262 -13.68 -6.11 9.88
N ALA A 263 -14.25 -7.15 10.49
CA ALA A 263 -13.61 -7.86 11.59
C ALA A 263 -12.31 -8.56 11.18
N ASP A 264 -12.23 -9.11 9.97
CA ASP A 264 -10.99 -9.67 9.41
C ASP A 264 -9.94 -8.57 9.19
N LEU A 265 -10.35 -7.43 8.64
CA LEU A 265 -9.46 -6.27 8.44
C LEU A 265 -8.92 -5.73 9.77
N GLN A 266 -9.79 -5.57 10.77
CA GLN A 266 -9.41 -5.08 12.10
C GLN A 266 -8.37 -5.99 12.75
N ARG A 267 -8.63 -7.31 12.79
CA ARG A 267 -7.69 -8.28 13.38
C ARG A 267 -6.32 -8.25 12.71
N GLU A 268 -6.29 -8.20 11.39
CA GLU A 268 -5.02 -8.19 10.65
C GLU A 268 -4.30 -6.83 10.79
N PHE A 269 -5.04 -5.72 10.87
CA PHE A 269 -4.47 -4.40 11.13
C PHE A 269 -3.79 -4.35 12.50
N ASP A 270 -4.45 -4.85 13.54
CA ASP A 270 -3.91 -4.88 14.90
C ASP A 270 -2.63 -5.71 14.97
N ARG A 271 -2.62 -6.90 14.33
CA ARG A 271 -1.42 -7.75 14.21
C ARG A 271 -0.28 -7.06 13.46
N ALA A 272 -0.60 -6.40 12.33
CA ALA A 272 0.39 -5.69 11.54
C ALA A 272 1.01 -4.53 12.33
N LYS A 273 0.18 -3.75 13.03
CA LYS A 273 0.61 -2.67 13.91
C LYS A 273 1.48 -3.18 15.05
N GLU A 274 1.06 -4.23 15.76
CA GLU A 274 1.84 -4.87 16.84
C GLU A 274 3.23 -5.28 16.35
N MET A 275 3.31 -5.97 15.21
CA MET A 275 4.57 -6.47 14.69
C MET A 275 5.48 -5.35 14.18
N VAL A 276 4.94 -4.33 13.49
CA VAL A 276 5.71 -3.17 13.05
C VAL A 276 6.33 -2.44 14.24
N LEU A 277 5.54 -2.17 15.28
CA LEU A 277 6.04 -1.51 16.51
C LEU A 277 7.09 -2.35 17.22
N SER A 278 6.90 -3.68 17.30
CA SER A 278 7.86 -4.60 17.91
C SER A 278 9.19 -4.68 17.15
N ILE A 279 9.15 -4.66 15.81
CA ILE A 279 10.34 -4.67 14.95
C ILE A 279 11.08 -3.33 15.03
N LYS A 280 10.34 -2.22 15.03
CA LYS A 280 10.93 -0.87 15.10
C LYS A 280 11.33 -0.46 16.51
N GLN A 281 10.91 -1.22 17.53
CA GLN A 281 11.09 -0.90 18.95
C GLN A 281 10.56 0.49 19.30
N SER A 282 9.33 0.77 18.87
CA SER A 282 8.66 2.07 18.99
C SER A 282 7.31 1.92 19.70
N GLY A 283 6.90 2.94 20.45
CA GLY A 283 5.62 2.98 21.16
C GLY A 283 4.43 3.40 20.30
N SER A 284 4.66 4.05 19.16
CA SER A 284 3.58 4.49 18.26
C SER A 284 4.02 4.57 16.80
N LEU A 285 3.07 4.44 15.86
CA LEU A 285 3.38 4.55 14.44
C LEU A 285 3.92 5.95 14.13
N LEU A 286 4.97 6.02 13.33
CA LEU A 286 5.66 7.25 12.91
C LEU A 286 6.37 8.01 14.04
N GLU A 287 6.64 7.39 15.19
CA GLU A 287 7.39 8.03 16.29
C GLU A 287 8.76 8.55 15.83
N ASN A 288 9.41 7.79 14.93
CA ASN A 288 10.72 8.14 14.37
C ASN A 288 10.64 9.11 13.17
N ASP A 289 9.44 9.55 12.77
CA ASP A 289 9.21 10.58 11.75
C ASP A 289 8.15 11.60 12.22
N PRO A 290 8.55 12.54 13.11
CA PRO A 290 7.63 13.53 13.66
C PRO A 290 7.09 14.49 12.59
N ALA A 291 7.80 14.68 11.47
CA ALA A 291 7.35 15.54 10.38
C ALA A 291 6.17 14.90 9.63
N ALA A 292 6.27 13.61 9.32
CA ALA A 292 5.17 12.85 8.72
C ALA A 292 3.98 12.72 9.67
N ALA A 293 4.22 12.41 10.94
CA ALA A 293 3.18 12.34 11.96
C ALA A 293 2.40 13.67 12.07
N ALA A 294 3.12 14.80 12.17
CA ALA A 294 2.50 16.12 12.23
C ALA A 294 1.75 16.48 10.95
N SER A 295 2.28 16.12 9.78
CA SER A 295 1.60 16.31 8.49
C SER A 295 0.28 15.54 8.42
N LEU A 296 0.28 14.27 8.82
CA LEU A 296 -0.92 13.44 8.83
C LEU A 296 -1.95 13.98 9.83
N ALA A 297 -1.53 14.34 11.04
CA ALA A 297 -2.39 14.90 12.07
C ALA A 297 -3.10 16.19 11.63
N ARG A 298 -2.40 17.07 10.89
CA ARG A 298 -3.01 18.30 10.32
C ARG A 298 -4.10 18.00 9.29
N LYS A 299 -3.95 16.91 8.52
CA LYS A 299 -4.88 16.56 7.44
C LYS A 299 -6.04 15.69 7.91
N ALA A 300 -5.90 14.99 9.04
CA ALA A 300 -6.88 14.04 9.53
C ALA A 300 -8.31 14.62 9.61
N PRO A 301 -8.57 15.80 10.22
CA PRO A 301 -9.95 16.32 10.30
C PRO A 301 -10.60 16.56 8.93
N MET A 302 -9.81 16.98 7.94
CA MET A 302 -10.30 17.21 6.57
C MET A 302 -10.59 15.90 5.85
N LEU A 303 -9.72 14.91 6.02
CA LEU A 303 -9.90 13.57 5.46
C LEU A 303 -11.14 12.90 6.07
N ASP A 304 -11.29 12.94 7.40
CA ASP A 304 -12.40 12.32 8.11
C ASP A 304 -13.73 12.95 7.70
N THR A 305 -13.76 14.28 7.55
CA THR A 305 -14.92 15.01 7.00
C THR A 305 -15.23 14.56 5.57
N ALA A 306 -14.23 14.50 4.70
CA ALA A 306 -14.41 14.09 3.31
C ALA A 306 -14.90 12.63 3.20
N ASN A 307 -14.39 11.73 4.04
CA ASN A 307 -14.81 10.33 4.10
C ASN A 307 -16.25 10.21 4.63
N ALA A 308 -16.63 10.93 5.70
CA ALA A 308 -17.99 10.93 6.22
C ALA A 308 -19.01 11.48 5.20
N MET A 309 -18.65 12.56 4.50
CA MET A 309 -19.44 13.09 3.39
C MET A 309 -19.56 12.07 2.26
N GLN A 310 -18.46 11.43 1.87
CA GLN A 310 -18.46 10.43 0.81
C GLN A 310 -19.39 9.25 1.13
N ILE A 311 -19.32 8.71 2.35
CA ILE A 311 -20.21 7.62 2.81
C ILE A 311 -21.68 8.06 2.69
N SER A 312 -22.01 9.25 3.19
CA SER A 312 -23.38 9.79 3.15
C SER A 312 -23.87 10.01 1.71
N LEU A 313 -23.02 10.55 0.84
CA LEU A 313 -23.33 10.79 -0.57
C LEU A 313 -23.55 9.49 -1.34
N ILE A 314 -22.72 8.46 -1.10
CA ILE A 314 -22.90 7.14 -1.70
C ILE A 314 -24.21 6.50 -1.21
N ALA A 315 -24.53 6.61 0.08
CA ALA A 315 -25.80 6.10 0.62
C ALA A 315 -27.02 6.82 0.00
N ALA A 316 -26.95 8.15 -0.14
CA ALA A 316 -28.01 8.93 -0.79
C ALA A 316 -28.15 8.56 -2.29
N GLU A 317 -27.04 8.49 -3.03
CA GLU A 317 -27.02 8.15 -4.45
C GLU A 317 -27.68 6.79 -4.73
N ARG A 318 -27.42 5.80 -3.87
CA ARG A 318 -27.97 4.44 -4.02
C ARG A 318 -29.47 4.37 -3.79
N ASN A 319 -30.04 5.33 -3.06
CA ASN A 319 -31.47 5.42 -2.77
C ASN A 319 -32.20 6.44 -3.66
N GLU A 320 -31.47 7.19 -4.49
CA GLU A 320 -32.05 8.17 -5.39
C GLU A 320 -32.56 7.53 -6.69
N THR A 321 -33.76 7.96 -7.10
CA THR A 321 -34.45 7.50 -8.30
C THR A 321 -34.49 8.57 -9.40
N ASP A 322 -34.42 9.85 -9.03
CA ASP A 322 -34.32 10.95 -9.98
C ASP A 322 -32.93 11.02 -10.62
N SER A 323 -32.87 11.06 -11.95
CA SER A 323 -31.62 10.98 -12.70
C SER A 323 -30.70 12.18 -12.47
N ASP A 324 -31.28 13.39 -12.39
CA ASP A 324 -30.50 14.62 -12.29
C ASP A 324 -29.94 14.79 -10.87
N ALA A 325 -30.76 14.51 -9.85
CA ALA A 325 -30.34 14.46 -8.45
C ALA A 325 -29.25 13.40 -8.25
N LYS A 326 -29.41 12.21 -8.83
CA LYS A 326 -28.42 11.15 -8.78
C LYS A 326 -27.09 11.57 -9.40
N GLN A 327 -27.11 12.23 -10.56
CA GLN A 327 -25.90 12.74 -11.19
C GLN A 327 -25.21 13.83 -10.34
N ALA A 328 -25.99 14.68 -9.66
CA ALA A 328 -25.44 15.67 -8.73
C ALA A 328 -24.74 15.00 -7.52
N LEU A 329 -25.35 13.94 -6.97
CA LEU A 329 -24.75 13.15 -5.90
C LEU A 329 -23.44 12.47 -6.35
N VAL A 330 -23.41 11.88 -7.55
CA VAL A 330 -22.18 11.30 -8.13
C VAL A 330 -21.07 12.36 -8.26
N LYS A 331 -21.39 13.58 -8.72
CA LYS A 331 -20.42 14.68 -8.75
C LYS A 331 -19.89 15.02 -7.36
N GLY A 332 -20.75 15.00 -6.34
CA GLY A 332 -20.36 15.15 -4.94
C GLY A 332 -19.39 14.05 -4.49
N VAL A 333 -19.71 12.78 -4.80
CA VAL A 333 -18.82 11.64 -4.51
C VAL A 333 -17.45 11.85 -5.17
N VAL A 334 -17.40 12.17 -6.46
CA VAL A 334 -16.13 12.43 -7.17
C VAL A 334 -15.37 13.60 -6.56
N GLY A 335 -16.05 14.68 -6.14
CA GLY A 335 -15.43 15.80 -5.43
C GLY A 335 -14.79 15.37 -4.10
N THR A 336 -15.47 14.54 -3.30
CA THR A 336 -14.86 13.97 -2.09
C THR A 336 -13.69 13.05 -2.41
N MET A 337 -13.75 12.28 -3.52
CA MET A 337 -12.64 11.43 -3.93
C MET A 337 -11.39 12.24 -4.24
N GLN A 338 -11.54 13.37 -4.94
CA GLN A 338 -10.43 14.29 -5.23
C GLN A 338 -9.85 14.91 -3.95
N ALA A 339 -10.71 15.28 -2.99
CA ALA A 339 -10.28 15.82 -1.70
C ALA A 339 -9.48 14.77 -0.88
N ILE A 340 -10.00 13.54 -0.77
CA ILE A 340 -9.31 12.43 -0.11
C ILE A 340 -7.99 12.12 -0.83
N GLN A 341 -8.00 12.11 -2.17
CA GLN A 341 -6.81 11.85 -2.97
C GLN A 341 -5.71 12.90 -2.68
N SER A 342 -6.10 14.17 -2.66
CA SER A 342 -5.18 15.27 -2.38
C SER A 342 -4.66 15.26 -0.93
N GLY A 343 -5.51 14.86 0.03
CA GLY A 343 -5.15 14.82 1.45
C GLY A 343 -4.19 13.67 1.79
N LEU A 344 -4.46 12.46 1.30
CA LEU A 344 -3.59 11.30 1.51
C LEU A 344 -2.23 11.45 0.83
N GLY A 345 -2.18 12.21 -0.26
CA GLY A 345 -0.99 12.34 -1.10
C GLY A 345 -0.59 10.99 -1.70
N ARG A 346 0.69 10.88 -2.06
CA ARG A 346 1.50 9.65 -2.21
C ARG A 346 0.76 8.32 -1.91
N PHE A 347 0.38 7.59 -2.98
CA PHE A 347 -0.37 6.33 -2.93
C PHE A 347 0.53 5.09 -3.11
N GLY A 348 0.56 4.25 -2.06
CA GLY A 348 0.51 2.78 -2.12
C GLY A 348 1.76 2.00 -2.51
#